data_AF-A0ABD5SBS9-F1
#
_entry.id   AF-A0ABD5SBS9-F1
#
_cell.length_a   1.000
_cell.length_b   1.000
_cell.length_c   1.000
_cell.angle_alpha   90.00
_cell.angle_beta   90.00
_cell.angle_gamma   90.00
#
_symmetry.space_group_name_H-M   'P 1'
#
loop_
_entity.id
_entity.type
_entity.pdbx_description
1 polymer ?
#
loop_
_entity_poly.entity_id
_entity_poly.type
_entity_poly.pdbx_seq_one_letter_code
_entity_poly.pdbx_strand_id
1 'polypeptide(L)'
;MSTRDALWAYRDRFGDAFGRTYFRRFGAGVASSVGLGTYFGEPTPEVDDAYRAVVRLALASGVNHLDTAVNYRCGRSERVVGEALREAVADDVVDREAVVVATKGGFLPFDGERPDDPARYVRERFVDRGL
;
A
#
# COMPACT_ATOMS: atom_id res chain seq x y z
N MET A 1 6.09 4.60 11.77
CA MET A 1 6.95 5.03 10.63
C MET A 1 8.03 3.98 10.45
N SER A 2 8.56 3.75 9.25
CA SER A 2 9.63 2.76 9.05
C SER A 2 10.92 3.18 9.76
N THR A 3 11.64 2.24 10.38
CA THR A 3 12.89 2.51 11.10
C THR A 3 14.07 1.82 10.44
N ARG A 4 15.29 2.37 10.62
CA ARG A 4 16.51 1.76 10.06
C ARG A 4 16.64 0.30 10.47
N ASP A 5 16.51 0.01 11.76
CA ASP A 5 16.80 -1.32 12.31
C ASP A 5 15.78 -2.35 11.85
N ALA A 6 14.48 -2.01 11.82
CA ALA A 6 13.44 -2.90 11.31
C ALA A 6 13.60 -3.19 9.80
N LEU A 7 14.01 -2.21 9.01
CA LEU A 7 14.29 -2.41 7.57
C LEU A 7 15.45 -3.37 7.33
N TRP A 8 16.51 -3.30 8.15
CA TRP A 8 17.62 -4.25 8.07
C TRP A 8 17.23 -5.64 8.59
N ALA A 9 16.51 -5.73 9.71
CA ALA A 9 16.01 -7.00 10.24
C ALA A 9 15.11 -7.72 9.23
N TYR A 10 14.25 -6.98 8.51
CA TYR A 10 13.42 -7.54 7.45
C TYR A 10 14.24 -8.17 6.33
N ARG A 11 15.30 -7.49 5.85
CA ARG A 11 16.25 -8.05 4.88
C ARG A 11 16.87 -9.34 5.42
N ASP A 12 17.37 -9.30 6.65
CA ASP A 12 18.15 -10.38 7.26
C ASP A 12 17.33 -11.66 7.46
N ARG A 13 16.02 -11.55 7.67
CA ARG A 13 15.08 -12.67 7.73
C ARG A 13 15.10 -13.57 6.49
N PHE A 14 15.45 -13.03 5.32
CA PHE A 14 15.50 -13.79 4.07
C PHE A 14 16.88 -14.39 3.79
N GLY A 15 17.91 -14.11 4.59
CA GLY A 15 19.26 -14.65 4.40
C GLY A 15 19.77 -14.50 2.96
N ASP A 16 20.20 -15.61 2.37
CA ASP A 16 20.71 -15.67 0.99
C ASP A 16 19.62 -16.03 -0.05
N ALA A 17 18.33 -15.96 0.30
CA ALA A 17 17.24 -16.31 -0.61
C ALA A 17 17.14 -15.40 -1.84
N PHE A 18 17.74 -14.20 -1.77
CA PHE A 18 17.76 -13.23 -2.86
C PHE A 18 19.18 -12.91 -3.32
N GLY A 19 19.29 -12.44 -4.56
CA GLY A 19 20.52 -11.84 -5.05
C GLY A 19 20.95 -10.66 -4.18
N ARG A 20 22.27 -10.45 -4.07
CA ARG A 20 22.90 -9.41 -3.22
C ARG A 20 22.37 -7.98 -3.42
N THR A 21 21.73 -7.70 -4.54
CA THR A 21 21.22 -6.37 -4.95
C THR A 21 19.70 -6.26 -4.91
N TYR A 22 19.00 -7.27 -4.39
CA TYR A 22 17.54 -7.24 -4.25
C TYR A 22 17.10 -6.20 -3.23
N PHE A 23 17.64 -6.23 -2.00
CA PHE A 23 17.43 -5.14 -1.05
C PHE A 23 18.40 -4.01 -1.32
N ARG A 24 17.89 -2.82 -1.62
CA ARG A 24 18.66 -1.63 -1.99
C ARG A 24 18.59 -0.59 -0.90
N ARG A 25 19.65 0.23 -0.79
CA ARG A 25 19.69 1.35 0.14
C ARG A 25 18.50 2.28 -0.10
N PHE A 26 17.80 2.61 0.99
CA PHE A 26 16.67 3.53 0.98
C PHE A 26 16.71 4.35 2.28
N GLY A 27 17.05 5.64 2.16
CA GLY A 27 17.37 6.48 3.31
C GLY A 27 18.49 5.86 4.16
N ALA A 28 18.27 5.77 5.47
CA ALA A 28 19.21 5.15 6.41
C ALA A 28 19.16 3.60 6.41
N GLY A 29 18.13 2.99 5.82
CA GLY A 29 17.87 1.54 5.81
C GLY A 29 17.98 0.93 4.41
N VAL A 30 17.10 -0.04 4.15
CA VAL A 30 16.95 -0.73 2.86
C VAL A 30 15.47 -0.94 2.51
N ALA A 31 15.18 -1.08 1.22
CA ALA A 31 13.88 -1.51 0.71
C ALA A 31 14.07 -2.54 -0.40
N SER A 32 13.05 -3.36 -0.64
CA SER A 32 13.03 -4.32 -1.75
C SER A 32 13.14 -3.60 -3.10
N SER A 33 13.85 -4.20 -4.06
CA SER A 33 13.97 -3.63 -5.43
C SER A 33 12.68 -3.71 -6.23
N VAL A 34 11.70 -4.47 -5.73
CA VAL A 34 10.34 -4.56 -6.23
C VAL A 34 9.41 -3.95 -5.18
N GLY A 35 8.48 -3.11 -5.62
CA GLY A 35 7.37 -2.62 -4.78
C GLY A 35 6.04 -3.17 -5.30
N LEU A 36 5.02 -3.16 -4.43
CA LEU A 36 3.65 -3.53 -4.79
C LEU A 36 2.83 -2.27 -5.02
N GLY A 37 2.44 -2.01 -6.27
CA GLY A 37 1.53 -0.91 -6.63
C GLY A 37 0.07 -1.35 -6.58
N THR A 38 -0.81 -0.46 -6.09
CA THR A 38 -2.22 -0.80 -5.78
C THR A 38 -3.24 0.02 -6.57
N TYR A 39 -2.95 0.35 -7.84
CA TYR A 39 -3.75 1.30 -8.64
C TYR A 39 -5.00 0.70 -9.31
N PHE A 40 -4.88 -0.48 -9.93
CA PHE A 40 -5.87 -0.99 -10.90
C PHE A 40 -6.85 -2.01 -10.34
N GLY A 41 -7.98 -2.19 -11.02
CA GLY A 41 -8.97 -3.22 -10.71
C GLY A 41 -10.29 -2.61 -10.23
N GLU A 42 -11.38 -3.32 -10.51
CA GLU A 42 -12.72 -2.85 -10.20
C GLU A 42 -12.88 -2.58 -8.70
N PRO A 43 -13.60 -1.52 -8.30
CA PRO A 43 -13.78 -1.13 -6.90
C PRO A 43 -14.82 -2.03 -6.18
N THR A 44 -14.64 -3.35 -6.23
CA THR A 44 -15.54 -4.34 -5.61
C THR A 44 -14.91 -5.03 -4.40
N PRO A 45 -15.72 -5.62 -3.50
CA PRO A 45 -15.23 -6.41 -2.37
C PRO A 45 -14.34 -7.59 -2.80
N GLU A 46 -14.65 -8.27 -3.90
CA GLU A 46 -13.88 -9.44 -4.37
C GLU A 46 -12.45 -9.04 -4.75
N VAL A 47 -12.29 -7.87 -5.39
CA VAL A 47 -10.97 -7.34 -5.72
C VAL A 47 -10.26 -6.81 -4.47
N ASP A 48 -10.99 -6.28 -3.47
CA ASP A 48 -10.41 -5.92 -2.18
C ASP A 48 -9.80 -7.12 -1.46
N ASP A 49 -10.51 -8.24 -1.43
CA ASP A 49 -10.02 -9.47 -0.82
C ASP A 49 -8.79 -10.02 -1.55
N ALA A 50 -8.78 -9.95 -2.88
CA ALA A 50 -7.60 -10.30 -3.67
C ALA A 50 -6.41 -9.39 -3.35
N TYR A 51 -6.64 -8.08 -3.20
CA TYR A 51 -5.62 -7.13 -2.79
C TYR A 51 -5.08 -7.42 -1.38
N ARG A 52 -5.95 -7.73 -0.43
CA ARG A 52 -5.57 -8.10 0.94
C ARG A 52 -4.64 -9.31 0.94
N ALA A 53 -5.01 -10.36 0.18
CA ALA A 53 -4.20 -11.56 0.02
C ALA A 53 -2.84 -11.27 -0.63
N VAL A 54 -2.80 -10.47 -1.70
CA VAL A 54 -1.57 -10.13 -2.42
C VAL A 54 -0.64 -9.26 -1.58
N VAL A 55 -1.16 -8.28 -0.82
CA VAL A 55 -0.36 -7.46 0.10
C VAL A 55 0.31 -8.35 1.15
N ARG A 56 -0.45 -9.26 1.77
CA ARG A 56 0.10 -10.19 2.76
C ARG A 56 1.17 -11.10 2.14
N LEU A 57 0.90 -11.65 0.95
CA LEU A 57 1.85 -12.50 0.24
C LEU A 57 3.14 -11.74 -0.10
N ALA A 58 3.04 -10.50 -0.58
CA ALA A 58 4.17 -9.65 -0.90
C ALA A 58 5.07 -9.42 0.34
N LEU A 59 4.45 -9.05 1.48
CA LEU A 59 5.16 -8.82 2.74
C LEU A 59 5.84 -10.08 3.28
N ALA A 60 5.22 -11.25 3.13
CA ALA A 60 5.82 -12.53 3.47
C ALA A 60 6.96 -12.94 2.50
N SER A 61 6.95 -12.41 1.27
CA SER A 61 7.81 -12.83 0.17
C SER A 61 8.94 -11.85 -0.16
N GLY A 62 9.28 -10.94 0.78
CA GLY A 62 10.42 -10.04 0.64
C GLY A 62 10.11 -8.67 0.02
N VAL A 63 8.85 -8.35 -0.26
CA VAL A 63 8.43 -7.04 -0.77
C VAL A 63 7.95 -6.16 0.37
N ASN A 64 8.75 -5.16 0.77
CA ASN A 64 8.43 -4.26 1.89
C ASN A 64 8.13 -2.81 1.49
N HIS A 65 7.89 -2.57 0.20
CA HIS A 65 7.49 -1.26 -0.31
C HIS A 65 6.08 -1.36 -0.93
N LEU A 66 5.11 -0.73 -0.27
CA LEU A 66 3.72 -0.66 -0.71
C LEU A 66 3.42 0.73 -1.24
N ASP A 67 2.89 0.81 -2.45
CA ASP A 67 2.55 2.05 -3.14
C ASP A 67 1.04 2.14 -3.34
N THR A 68 0.42 3.20 -2.82
CA THR A 68 -1.01 3.50 -2.94
C THR A 68 -1.25 4.99 -3.23
N ALA A 69 -2.51 5.40 -3.34
CA ALA A 69 -2.92 6.80 -3.40
C ALA A 69 -4.39 6.93 -3.05
N VAL A 70 -4.79 8.12 -2.59
CA VAL A 70 -6.16 8.40 -2.15
C VAL A 70 -7.22 8.17 -3.23
N ASN A 71 -6.89 8.39 -4.50
CA ASN A 71 -7.82 8.20 -5.61
C ASN A 71 -7.88 6.76 -6.15
N TYR A 72 -6.97 5.88 -5.73
CA TYR A 72 -6.89 4.52 -6.27
C TYR A 72 -8.13 3.73 -5.88
N ARG A 73 -8.76 3.13 -6.90
CA ARG A 73 -9.99 2.33 -6.76
C ARG A 73 -11.07 3.05 -5.93
N CYS A 74 -11.33 4.32 -6.22
CA CYS A 74 -12.33 5.13 -5.49
C CYS A 74 -12.03 5.25 -3.98
N GLY A 75 -10.75 5.36 -3.60
CA GLY A 75 -10.33 5.43 -2.20
C GLY A 75 -10.37 4.11 -1.45
N ARG A 76 -10.61 2.98 -2.14
CA ARG A 76 -10.57 1.64 -1.53
C ARG A 76 -9.15 1.16 -1.29
N SER A 77 -8.21 1.42 -2.19
CA SER A 77 -6.87 0.84 -2.10
C SER A 77 -6.13 1.20 -0.81
N GLU A 78 -6.21 2.44 -0.33
CA GLU A 78 -5.61 2.82 0.96
C GLU A 78 -6.23 2.08 2.14
N ARG A 79 -7.56 1.88 2.13
CA ARG A 79 -8.28 1.15 3.18
C ARG A 79 -7.82 -0.30 3.20
N VAL A 80 -7.81 -0.96 2.04
CA VAL A 80 -7.41 -2.36 1.90
C VAL A 80 -5.94 -2.57 2.27
N VAL A 81 -5.02 -1.70 1.82
CA VAL A 81 -3.60 -1.76 2.20
C VAL A 81 -3.45 -1.59 3.72
N GLY A 82 -4.17 -0.64 4.32
CA GLY A 82 -4.14 -0.40 5.76
C GLY A 82 -4.66 -1.58 6.57
N GLU A 83 -5.73 -2.24 6.11
CA GLU A 83 -6.27 -3.44 6.74
C GLU A 83 -5.33 -4.64 6.61
N ALA A 84 -4.88 -4.94 5.40
CA ALA A 84 -3.96 -6.04 5.13
C ALA A 84 -2.65 -5.92 5.91
N LEU A 85 -2.12 -4.69 6.06
CA LEU A 85 -0.94 -4.44 6.86
C LEU A 85 -1.20 -4.63 8.36
N ARG A 86 -2.36 -4.20 8.87
CA ARG A 86 -2.73 -4.43 10.28
C ARG A 86 -2.86 -5.93 10.58
N GLU A 87 -3.50 -6.69 9.70
CA GLU A 87 -3.62 -8.15 9.82
C GLU A 87 -2.25 -8.84 9.72
N ALA A 88 -1.40 -8.42 8.78
CA ALA A 88 -0.05 -8.97 8.65
C ALA A 88 0.81 -8.72 9.91
N VAL A 89 0.66 -7.56 10.55
CA VAL A 89 1.33 -7.26 11.83
C VAL A 89 0.75 -8.08 12.97
N ALA A 90 -0.58 -8.19 13.05
CA ALA A 90 -1.26 -8.98 14.10
C ALA A 90 -0.87 -10.46 14.04
N ASP A 91 -0.62 -10.98 12.84
CA ASP A 91 -0.26 -12.38 12.60
C ASP A 91 1.26 -12.61 12.51
N ASP A 92 2.10 -11.66 12.95
CA ASP A 92 3.56 -11.76 12.97
C ASP A 92 4.22 -12.01 11.59
N VAL A 93 3.53 -11.65 10.50
CA VAL A 93 4.08 -11.76 9.13
C VAL A 93 5.16 -10.70 8.90
N VAL A 94 5.01 -9.51 9.48
CA VAL A 94 5.95 -8.40 9.33
C VAL A 94 5.79 -7.38 10.46
N ASP A 95 6.89 -6.73 10.85
CA ASP A 95 6.82 -5.54 11.71
C ASP A 95 6.31 -4.33 10.91
N ARG A 96 5.47 -3.48 11.53
CA ARG A 96 5.01 -2.26 10.85
C ARG A 96 6.19 -1.38 10.44
N GLU A 97 7.22 -1.28 11.28
CA GLU A 97 8.42 -0.48 11.10
C GLU A 97 9.31 -1.01 9.95
N ALA A 98 9.12 -2.26 9.51
CA ALA A 98 9.82 -2.84 8.38
C ALA A 98 9.17 -2.50 7.02
N VAL A 99 7.99 -1.87 7.00
CA VAL A 99 7.23 -1.60 5.77
C VAL A 99 7.23 -0.12 5.41
N VAL A 100 7.73 0.18 4.21
CA VAL A 100 7.61 1.49 3.58
C VAL A 100 6.26 1.57 2.88
N VAL A 101 5.43 2.55 3.26
CA VAL A 101 4.15 2.82 2.62
C VAL A 101 4.20 4.21 2.03
N ALA A 102 3.96 4.31 0.72
CA ALA A 102 3.87 5.56 -0.01
C ALA A 102 2.42 5.83 -0.42
N THR A 103 1.94 7.04 -0.14
CA THR A 103 0.66 7.54 -0.68
C THR A 103 0.88 8.84 -1.47
N LYS A 104 -0.12 9.26 -2.24
CA LYS A 104 -0.06 10.38 -3.18
C LYS A 104 -1.34 11.21 -3.08
N GLY A 105 -1.18 12.53 -3.15
CA GLY A 105 -2.27 13.50 -3.30
C GLY A 105 -2.11 14.28 -4.60
N GLY A 106 -3.23 14.67 -5.21
CA GLY A 106 -3.24 15.42 -6.47
C GLY A 106 -4.45 15.13 -7.36
N PHE A 107 -5.12 14.00 -7.15
CA PHE A 107 -6.42 13.68 -7.75
C PHE A 107 -7.50 13.60 -6.67
N LEU A 108 -8.72 14.02 -7.02
CA LEU A 108 -9.87 13.93 -6.12
C LEU A 108 -10.39 12.49 -6.05
N PRO A 109 -10.55 11.93 -4.83
CA PRO A 109 -11.09 10.58 -4.66
C PRO A 109 -12.62 10.57 -4.77
N PHE A 110 -13.15 9.42 -5.18
CA PHE A 110 -14.53 9.05 -4.87
C PHE A 110 -14.60 8.30 -3.52
N ASP A 111 -15.79 7.88 -3.11
CA ASP A 111 -16.00 7.21 -1.83
C ASP A 111 -16.47 5.77 -2.02
N GLY A 112 -15.51 4.84 -2.14
CA GLY A 112 -15.77 3.41 -2.22
C GLY A 112 -16.21 2.90 -3.59
N GLU A 113 -16.87 3.72 -4.40
CA GLU A 113 -17.33 3.36 -5.73
C GLU A 113 -17.33 4.58 -6.67
N ARG A 114 -17.47 4.33 -7.97
CA ARG A 114 -17.60 5.41 -8.95
C ARG A 114 -19.07 5.86 -8.97
N PRO A 115 -19.36 7.15 -8.73
CA PRO A 115 -20.73 7.66 -8.79
C PRO A 115 -21.25 7.70 -10.23
N ASP A 116 -22.58 7.65 -10.40
CA ASP A 116 -23.26 7.76 -11.70
C ASP A 116 -22.92 9.06 -12.44
N ASP A 117 -22.82 10.17 -11.69
CA ASP A 117 -22.39 11.48 -12.19
C ASP A 117 -21.15 11.96 -11.42
N PRO A 118 -19.94 11.66 -11.93
CA PRO A 118 -18.68 12.10 -11.32
C PRO A 118 -18.51 13.61 -11.22
N ALA A 119 -19.04 14.37 -12.19
CA ALA A 119 -18.87 15.82 -12.22
C ALA A 119 -19.72 16.47 -11.12
N ARG A 120 -20.97 16.01 -10.98
CA ARG A 120 -21.84 16.42 -9.87
C ARG A 120 -21.25 16.05 -8.52
N TYR A 121 -20.76 14.82 -8.36
CA TYR A 121 -20.11 14.39 -7.12
C TYR A 121 -18.96 15.32 -6.73
N VAL A 122 -18.05 15.60 -7.67
CA VAL A 122 -16.90 16.47 -7.41
C VAL A 122 -17.34 17.89 -7.01
N ARG A 123 -18.34 18.44 -7.72
CA ARG A 123 -18.88 19.76 -7.40
C ARG A 123 -19.46 19.82 -5.99
N GLU A 124 -20.38 18.91 -5.65
CA GLU A 124 -21.08 18.93 -4.37
C GLU A 124 -20.17 18.58 -3.17
N ARG A 125 -19.15 17.75 -3.39
CA ARG A 125 -18.26 17.27 -2.31
C ARG A 125 -17.04 18.13 -2.07
N PHE A 126 -16.49 18.73 -3.11
CA PHE A 126 -15.27 19.53 -3.01
C PHE A 126 -15.58 21.00 -3.33
N VAL A 127 -16.03 21.32 -4.54
CA VAL A 127 -16.12 22.71 -5.03
C VAL A 127 -17.10 23.56 -4.23
N ASP A 128 -18.34 23.12 -4.07
CA ASP A 128 -19.40 23.87 -3.37
C ASP A 128 -19.09 23.98 -1.86
N ARG A 129 -18.18 23.15 -1.36
CA ARG A 129 -17.67 23.19 0.02
C ARG A 129 -16.37 23.99 0.15
N GLY A 130 -15.89 24.59 -0.94
CA GLY A 130 -14.74 25.52 -0.98
C GLY A 130 -13.39 24.85 -1.25
N LEU A 131 -13.35 23.70 -1.93
CA LEU A 131 -12.17 22.84 -2.03
C LEU A 131 -11.97 22.21 -3.42
#